data_AF-A5N305-F1
#
_entry.id   AF-A5N305-F1
#
_cell.length_a   1.000
_cell.length_b   1.000
_cell.length_c   1.000
_cell.angle_alpha   90.00
_cell.angle_beta   90.00
_cell.angle_gamma   90.00
#
_symmetry.space_group_name_H-M   'P 1'
#
loop_
_entity.id
_entity.type
_entity.pdbx_description
1 polymer ?
#
loop_
_entity_poly.entity_id
_entity_poly.type
_entity_poly.pdbx_seq_one_letter_code
_entity_poly.pdbx_strand_id
1 'polypeptide(L)'
;MKNKLKNMKPVIIFTVILIGLSIFFVIKNTMDKSSNEFQFSGTVEADELNASSELSGKIKDIKVEEGTKVKSGDIIAVLDSDENTINVNQANISLQNAENELGKINDGTRIEEINAQKELVKQSESLVTQGEAALETSQNNLNSAQTNYDYKKKIYDDHLTLNEKGYESNENLDKYKNDLDNAQTALNNTKSALSSANAQLESYKAQLAAATDKLDLLVNSATARDEATAKYGIDQAQQNIALSKIALEKSNIKASSDGIVETVNFKKGEYVSLGSPIITLLDSNNMYIKIYVPEKILPYVKLNKEVTMKSDFIKDKVIKGKVCYISKEAEFTPMNIVTKEDRMKLVYEVKIKISDNLETVKSGMLLDVTLK
;
A
#
# COMPACT_ATOMS: atom_id res chain seq x y z
N MET A 1 103.31 -33.22 -53.90
CA MET A 1 102.36 -32.46 -53.06
C MET A 1 101.23 -31.90 -53.93
N LYS A 2 100.16 -32.68 -54.19
CA LYS A 2 98.88 -32.25 -54.83
C LYS A 2 98.06 -33.51 -55.16
N ASN A 3 97.46 -34.19 -54.18
CA ASN A 3 96.38 -35.18 -54.45
C ASN A 3 95.56 -35.64 -53.23
N LYS A 4 95.38 -34.81 -52.19
CA LYS A 4 94.45 -35.12 -51.08
C LYS A 4 93.14 -34.32 -51.08
N LEU A 5 92.94 -33.41 -52.04
CA LEU A 5 91.77 -32.51 -52.07
C LEU A 5 90.60 -32.96 -52.98
N LYS A 6 90.71 -34.09 -53.71
CA LYS A 6 89.64 -34.52 -54.63
C LYS A 6 88.58 -35.43 -53.99
N ASN A 7 88.86 -36.06 -52.84
CA ASN A 7 87.96 -37.03 -52.20
C ASN A 7 87.18 -36.50 -50.97
N MET A 8 87.32 -35.22 -50.60
CA MET A 8 86.58 -34.62 -49.46
C MET A 8 85.23 -33.98 -49.83
N LYS A 9 84.95 -33.76 -51.12
CA LYS A 9 83.68 -33.17 -51.58
C LYS A 9 82.41 -33.96 -51.19
N PRO A 10 82.36 -35.31 -51.26
CA PRO A 10 81.14 -36.03 -50.86
C PRO A 10 80.90 -36.00 -49.35
N VAL A 11 81.97 -35.94 -48.53
CA VAL A 11 81.85 -35.90 -47.06
C VAL A 11 81.26 -34.58 -46.58
N ILE A 12 81.67 -33.45 -47.19
CA ILE A 12 81.15 -32.12 -46.85
C ILE A 12 79.67 -32.01 -47.21
N ILE A 13 79.25 -32.53 -48.37
CA ILE A 13 77.85 -32.52 -48.82
C ILE A 13 76.97 -33.34 -47.86
N PHE A 14 77.44 -34.53 -47.45
CA PHE A 14 76.69 -35.38 -46.53
C PHE A 14 76.50 -34.73 -45.14
N THR A 15 77.52 -34.02 -44.67
CA THR A 15 77.47 -33.32 -43.36
C THR A 15 76.50 -32.13 -43.40
N VAL A 16 76.47 -31.37 -44.50
CA VAL A 16 75.53 -30.26 -44.67
C VAL A 16 74.07 -30.75 -44.77
N ILE A 17 73.82 -31.89 -45.42
CA ILE A 17 72.49 -32.50 -45.49
C ILE A 17 72.04 -32.97 -44.10
N LEU A 18 72.94 -33.58 -43.32
CA LEU A 18 72.65 -34.02 -41.95
C LEU A 18 72.33 -32.84 -41.02
N ILE A 19 73.08 -31.74 -41.12
CA ILE A 19 72.81 -30.52 -40.35
C ILE A 19 71.49 -29.88 -40.80
N GLY A 20 71.22 -29.82 -42.11
CA GLY A 20 69.96 -29.32 -42.65
C GLY A 20 68.75 -30.13 -42.20
N LEU A 21 68.85 -31.47 -42.18
CA LEU A 21 67.81 -32.35 -41.68
C LEU A 21 67.62 -32.21 -40.17
N SER A 22 68.69 -32.05 -39.41
CA SER A 22 68.61 -31.85 -37.95
C SER A 22 67.98 -30.50 -37.61
N ILE A 23 68.34 -29.42 -38.32
CA ILE A 23 67.71 -28.10 -38.18
C ILE A 23 66.24 -28.15 -38.62
N PHE A 24 65.92 -28.82 -39.72
CA PHE A 24 64.53 -29.01 -40.17
C PHE A 24 63.72 -29.80 -39.15
N PHE A 25 64.29 -30.86 -38.56
CA PHE A 25 63.63 -31.66 -37.53
C PHE A 25 63.42 -30.85 -36.25
N VAL A 26 64.41 -30.05 -35.83
CA VAL A 26 64.28 -29.15 -34.68
C VAL A 26 63.21 -28.10 -34.96
N ILE A 27 63.26 -27.37 -36.08
CA ILE A 27 62.27 -26.33 -36.43
C ILE A 27 60.85 -26.91 -36.55
N LYS A 28 60.70 -28.08 -37.16
CA LYS A 28 59.40 -28.79 -37.23
C LYS A 28 58.89 -29.15 -35.84
N ASN A 29 59.79 -29.56 -34.93
CA ASN A 29 59.41 -29.94 -33.57
C ASN A 29 59.19 -28.72 -32.64
N THR A 30 59.74 -27.54 -32.95
CA THR A 30 59.50 -26.31 -32.17
C THR A 30 58.27 -25.52 -32.64
N MET A 31 57.78 -25.74 -33.86
CA MET A 31 56.57 -25.08 -34.37
C MET A 31 55.27 -25.81 -34.00
N ASP A 32 55.35 -27.07 -33.56
CA ASP A 32 54.21 -27.82 -33.01
C ASP A 32 54.02 -27.48 -31.52
N LYS A 33 53.87 -26.18 -31.25
CA LYS A 33 53.46 -25.70 -29.93
C LYS A 33 51.98 -26.05 -29.83
N SER A 34 51.69 -27.25 -29.35
CA SER A 34 50.34 -27.72 -29.03
C SER A 34 49.68 -26.69 -28.12
N SER A 35 48.94 -25.75 -28.73
CA SER A 35 47.89 -25.04 -28.02
C SER A 35 46.98 -26.14 -27.49
N ASN A 36 46.86 -26.24 -26.17
CA ASN A 36 45.95 -27.18 -25.51
C ASN A 36 44.50 -26.75 -25.80
N GLU A 37 44.08 -26.88 -27.06
CA GLU A 37 42.72 -26.63 -27.51
C GLU A 37 41.91 -27.90 -27.23
N PHE A 38 40.97 -27.76 -26.31
CA PHE A 38 40.03 -28.82 -25.99
C PHE A 38 38.68 -28.49 -26.61
N GLN A 39 38.14 -29.42 -27.38
CA GLN A 39 36.82 -29.28 -28.00
C GLN A 39 35.79 -30.10 -27.24
N PHE A 40 34.66 -29.48 -26.95
CA PHE A 40 33.52 -30.10 -26.27
C PHE A 40 32.25 -29.75 -27.03
N SER A 41 31.34 -30.70 -27.19
CA SER A 41 30.01 -30.40 -27.71
C SER A 41 29.06 -30.17 -26.53
N GLY A 42 28.21 -29.16 -26.64
CA GLY A 42 27.20 -28.84 -25.65
C GLY A 42 25.89 -28.42 -26.28
N THR A 43 24.82 -28.53 -25.52
CA THR A 43 23.50 -28.07 -25.92
C THR A 43 23.27 -26.66 -25.36
N VAL A 44 22.67 -25.81 -26.18
CA VAL A 44 22.19 -24.50 -25.75
C VAL A 44 20.93 -24.69 -24.92
N GLU A 45 20.92 -24.13 -23.73
CA GLU A 45 19.77 -24.04 -22.83
C GLU A 45 19.50 -22.56 -22.53
N ALA A 46 18.26 -22.25 -22.16
CA ALA A 46 17.87 -20.95 -21.63
C ALA A 46 17.16 -21.18 -20.30
N ASP A 47 17.17 -20.16 -19.44
CA ASP A 47 16.40 -20.23 -18.20
C ASP A 47 14.90 -20.16 -18.53
N GLU A 48 14.14 -21.10 -17.97
CA GLU A 48 12.68 -21.14 -18.06
C GLU A 48 12.07 -20.33 -16.92
N LEU A 49 11.16 -19.42 -17.26
CA LEU A 49 10.45 -18.56 -16.34
C LEU A 49 8.95 -18.76 -16.49
N ASN A 50 8.29 -19.13 -15.41
CA ASN A 50 6.85 -19.37 -15.41
C ASN A 50 6.07 -18.09 -15.11
N ALA A 51 5.14 -17.74 -15.99
CA ALA A 51 4.12 -16.74 -15.67
C ALA A 51 2.88 -17.47 -15.14
N SER A 52 2.70 -17.38 -13.82
CA SER A 52 1.70 -18.16 -13.09
C SER A 52 0.48 -17.32 -12.72
N SER A 53 -0.67 -17.98 -12.57
CA SER A 53 -1.88 -17.30 -12.11
C SER A 53 -1.81 -16.98 -10.63
N GLU A 54 -2.10 -15.73 -10.25
CA GLU A 54 -2.24 -15.32 -8.85
C GLU A 54 -3.68 -15.47 -8.31
N LEU A 55 -4.59 -15.99 -9.14
CA LEU A 55 -5.98 -16.28 -8.78
C LEU A 55 -6.42 -17.63 -9.35
N SER A 56 -7.40 -18.24 -8.71
CA SER A 56 -8.13 -19.38 -9.29
C SER A 56 -9.29 -18.85 -10.14
N GLY A 57 -9.58 -19.49 -11.27
CA GLY A 57 -10.67 -19.05 -12.14
C GLY A 57 -10.68 -19.72 -13.50
N LYS A 58 -11.72 -19.44 -14.30
CA LYS A 58 -11.81 -19.93 -15.67
C LYS A 58 -11.06 -18.99 -16.61
N ILE A 59 -10.29 -19.51 -17.55
CA ILE A 59 -9.64 -18.69 -18.58
C ILE A 59 -10.70 -18.19 -19.57
N LYS A 60 -10.88 -16.88 -19.64
CA LYS A 60 -11.73 -16.20 -20.61
C LYS A 60 -11.06 -16.11 -21.97
N ASP A 61 -9.76 -15.81 -21.98
CA ASP A 61 -8.99 -15.68 -23.21
C ASP A 61 -7.49 -15.86 -22.98
N ILE A 62 -6.77 -16.34 -23.99
CA ILE A 62 -5.31 -16.38 -24.03
C ILE A 62 -4.86 -15.47 -25.18
N LYS A 63 -3.92 -14.57 -24.89
CA LYS A 63 -3.52 -13.48 -25.80
C LYS A 63 -2.23 -13.77 -26.57
N VAL A 64 -1.57 -14.89 -26.27
CA VAL A 64 -0.28 -15.26 -26.83
C VAL A 64 -0.29 -16.71 -27.30
N GLU A 65 0.57 -17.00 -28.27
CA GLU A 65 0.81 -18.33 -28.80
C GLU A 65 2.28 -18.73 -28.60
N GLU A 66 2.58 -20.02 -28.73
CA GLU A 66 3.95 -20.52 -28.69
C GLU A 66 4.81 -19.85 -29.77
N GLY A 67 6.03 -19.45 -29.41
CA GLY A 67 6.95 -18.66 -30.23
C GLY A 67 6.74 -17.15 -30.19
N THR A 68 5.68 -16.65 -29.54
CA THR A 68 5.44 -15.20 -29.39
C THR A 68 6.51 -14.57 -28.51
N LYS A 69 7.06 -13.42 -28.93
CA LYS A 69 7.90 -12.57 -28.08
C LYS A 69 7.02 -11.69 -27.19
N VAL A 70 7.25 -11.74 -25.89
CA VAL A 70 6.55 -10.89 -24.90
C VAL A 70 7.54 -10.09 -24.08
N LYS A 71 7.07 -8.96 -23.56
CA LYS A 71 7.77 -8.14 -22.59
C LYS A 71 7.15 -8.28 -21.21
N SER A 72 7.95 -8.01 -20.19
CA SER A 72 7.48 -7.91 -18.81
C SER A 72 6.27 -6.97 -18.71
N GLY A 73 5.18 -7.46 -18.12
CA GLY A 73 3.93 -6.71 -17.97
C GLY A 73 2.91 -6.89 -19.11
N ASP A 74 3.28 -7.50 -20.23
CA ASP A 74 2.34 -7.81 -21.31
C ASP A 74 1.25 -8.76 -20.80
N ILE A 75 -0.01 -8.52 -21.15
CA ILE A 75 -1.13 -9.39 -20.78
C ILE A 75 -1.09 -10.64 -21.64
N ILE A 76 -0.90 -11.79 -21.00
CA ILE A 76 -0.75 -13.09 -21.67
C ILE A 76 -2.04 -13.90 -21.64
N ALA A 77 -2.84 -13.75 -20.60
CA ALA A 77 -4.12 -14.43 -20.43
C ALA A 77 -5.05 -13.60 -19.55
N VAL A 78 -6.34 -13.80 -19.74
CA VAL A 78 -7.41 -13.11 -19.00
C VAL A 78 -8.31 -14.16 -18.38
N LEU A 79 -8.47 -14.11 -17.07
CA LEU A 79 -9.45 -14.90 -16.34
C LEU A 79 -10.84 -14.26 -16.44
N ASP A 80 -11.87 -15.07 -16.25
CA ASP A 80 -13.23 -14.58 -16.08
C ASP A 80 -13.30 -13.72 -14.81
N SER A 81 -13.66 -12.45 -15.00
CA SER A 81 -13.55 -11.40 -13.99
C SER A 81 -14.91 -10.85 -13.55
N ASP A 82 -16.00 -11.50 -13.93
CA ASP A 82 -17.36 -11.02 -13.63
C ASP A 82 -17.58 -10.92 -12.11
N GLU A 83 -17.18 -11.93 -11.34
CA GLU A 83 -17.23 -11.90 -9.87
C GLU A 83 -16.38 -10.77 -9.28
N ASN A 84 -15.14 -10.61 -9.75
CA ASN A 84 -14.25 -9.54 -9.28
C ASN A 84 -14.80 -8.15 -9.61
N THR A 85 -15.47 -8.00 -10.75
CA THR A 85 -16.14 -6.76 -11.14
C THR A 85 -17.33 -6.46 -10.23
N ILE A 86 -18.14 -7.47 -9.92
CA ILE A 86 -19.24 -7.36 -8.95
C ILE A 86 -18.71 -6.97 -7.57
N ASN A 87 -17.60 -7.57 -7.13
CA ASN A 87 -16.97 -7.25 -5.85
C ASN A 87 -16.47 -5.80 -5.77
N VAL A 88 -15.93 -5.26 -6.87
CA VAL A 88 -15.57 -3.82 -6.97
C VAL A 88 -16.83 -2.95 -6.87
N ASN A 89 -17.89 -3.29 -7.60
CA ASN A 89 -19.15 -2.54 -7.57
C ASN A 89 -19.79 -2.56 -6.17
N GLN A 90 -19.80 -3.72 -5.51
CA GLN A 90 -20.31 -3.86 -4.15
C GLN A 90 -19.50 -3.01 -3.16
N ALA A 91 -18.16 -3.00 -3.28
CA ALA A 91 -17.30 -2.17 -2.45
C ALA A 91 -17.54 -0.66 -2.68
N ASN A 92 -17.80 -0.24 -3.92
CA ASN A 92 -18.17 1.15 -4.23
C ASN A 92 -19.52 1.54 -3.61
N ILE A 93 -20.52 0.64 -3.62
CA ILE A 93 -21.81 0.86 -2.93
C ILE A 93 -21.60 1.01 -1.42
N SER A 94 -20.73 0.18 -0.83
CA SER A 94 -20.38 0.31 0.59
C SER A 94 -19.71 1.66 0.92
N LEU A 95 -18.84 2.18 0.05
CA LEU A 95 -18.28 3.52 0.19
C LEU A 95 -19.37 4.60 0.13
N GLN A 96 -20.26 4.52 -0.86
CA GLN A 96 -21.36 5.47 -0.99
C GLN A 96 -22.28 5.47 0.25
N ASN A 97 -22.53 4.30 0.85
CA ASN A 97 -23.29 4.21 2.09
C ASN A 97 -22.57 4.87 3.26
N ALA A 98 -21.25 4.66 3.41
CA ALA A 98 -20.45 5.30 4.45
C ALA A 98 -20.40 6.84 4.28
N GLU A 99 -20.28 7.32 3.04
CA GLU A 99 -20.36 8.76 2.71
C GLU A 99 -21.73 9.34 3.05
N ASN A 100 -22.82 8.62 2.76
CA ASN A 100 -24.17 9.03 3.13
C ASN A 100 -24.38 9.07 4.64
N GLU A 101 -23.76 8.17 5.41
CA GLU A 101 -23.82 8.19 6.87
C GLU A 101 -23.11 9.42 7.44
N LEU A 102 -21.92 9.76 6.93
CA LEU A 102 -21.26 11.02 7.25
C LEU A 102 -22.12 12.23 6.84
N GLY A 103 -22.75 12.15 5.66
CA GLY A 103 -23.71 13.14 5.17
C GLY A 103 -24.86 13.36 6.14
N LYS A 104 -25.47 12.32 6.71
CA LYS A 104 -26.55 12.44 7.72
C LYS A 104 -26.09 13.07 9.03
N ILE A 105 -24.83 12.88 9.41
CA ILE A 105 -24.24 13.53 10.58
C ILE A 105 -24.10 15.04 10.34
N ASN A 106 -23.86 15.44 9.08
CA ASN A 106 -23.60 16.83 8.70
C ASN A 106 -24.87 17.60 8.24
N ASP A 107 -25.76 16.95 7.48
CA ASP A 107 -26.87 17.55 6.75
C ASP A 107 -28.23 16.95 7.15
N GLY A 108 -29.19 17.84 7.43
CA GLY A 108 -30.63 17.50 7.44
C GLY A 108 -31.35 17.93 8.71
N THR A 109 -31.44 17.05 9.70
CA THR A 109 -32.27 17.27 10.89
C THR A 109 -31.72 18.32 11.86
N ARG A 110 -30.40 18.58 11.81
CA ARG A 110 -29.74 19.44 12.82
C ARG A 110 -29.98 20.92 12.60
N ILE A 111 -30.07 21.41 11.36
CA ILE A 111 -30.25 22.84 11.09
C ILE A 111 -31.65 23.31 11.50
N GLU A 112 -32.65 22.51 11.18
CA GLU A 112 -34.05 22.77 11.53
C GLU A 112 -34.25 22.70 13.05
N GLU A 113 -33.67 21.69 13.72
CA GLU A 113 -33.66 21.58 15.18
C GLU A 113 -32.90 22.73 15.86
N ILE A 114 -31.72 23.10 15.35
CA ILE A 114 -30.94 24.25 15.85
C ILE A 114 -31.75 25.53 15.71
N ASN A 115 -32.40 25.76 14.58
CA ASN A 115 -33.19 26.97 14.35
C ASN A 115 -34.42 27.00 15.26
N ALA A 116 -35.15 25.89 15.39
CA ALA A 116 -36.27 25.78 16.33
C ALA A 116 -35.81 26.02 17.78
N GLN A 117 -34.67 25.46 18.17
CA GLN A 117 -34.11 25.64 19.50
C GLN A 117 -33.61 27.08 19.73
N LYS A 118 -33.03 27.74 18.73
CA LYS A 118 -32.67 29.18 18.79
C LYS A 118 -33.90 30.05 19.03
N GLU A 119 -35.01 29.76 18.37
CA GLU A 119 -36.27 30.48 18.63
C GLU A 119 -36.79 30.23 20.05
N LEU A 120 -36.61 29.02 20.59
CA LEU A 120 -36.95 28.73 22.00
C LEU A 120 -36.05 29.49 22.99
N VAL A 121 -34.75 29.63 22.70
CA VAL A 121 -33.82 30.46 23.50
C VAL A 121 -34.30 31.91 23.50
N LYS A 122 -34.59 32.47 22.32
CA LYS A 122 -35.10 33.84 22.17
C LYS A 122 -36.44 34.06 22.89
N GLN A 123 -37.33 33.06 22.85
CA GLN A 123 -38.57 33.08 23.62
C GLN A 123 -38.28 33.11 25.13
N SER A 124 -37.32 32.31 25.60
CA SER A 124 -36.92 32.24 27.00
C SER A 124 -36.24 33.53 27.49
N GLU A 125 -35.40 34.15 26.67
CA GLU A 125 -34.83 35.49 26.92
C GLU A 125 -35.93 36.54 27.08
N SER A 126 -36.97 36.46 26.26
CA SER A 126 -38.14 37.35 26.34
C SER A 126 -38.93 37.15 27.64
N LEU A 127 -38.99 35.92 28.18
CA LEU A 127 -39.61 35.63 29.48
C LEU A 127 -38.76 36.16 30.64
N VAL A 128 -37.43 36.03 30.57
CA VAL A 128 -36.52 36.61 31.57
C VAL A 128 -36.70 38.13 31.63
N THR A 129 -36.73 38.79 30.47
CA THR A 129 -36.96 40.25 30.37
C THR A 129 -38.29 40.66 31.02
N GLN A 130 -39.36 39.88 30.80
CA GLN A 130 -40.66 40.12 31.45
C GLN A 130 -40.60 39.91 32.97
N GLY A 131 -39.88 38.88 33.42
CA GLY A 131 -39.64 38.61 34.84
C GLY A 131 -38.87 39.73 35.53
N GLU A 132 -37.86 40.29 34.87
CA GLU A 132 -37.07 41.42 35.37
C GLU A 132 -37.93 42.67 35.55
N ALA A 133 -38.77 43.00 34.56
CA ALA A 133 -39.72 44.11 34.67
C ALA A 133 -40.76 43.92 35.79
N ALA A 134 -41.24 42.69 35.99
CA ALA A 134 -42.17 42.36 37.07
C ALA A 134 -41.50 42.45 38.46
N LEU A 135 -40.24 42.03 38.57
CA LEU A 135 -39.44 42.17 39.79
C LEU A 135 -39.20 43.65 40.12
N GLU A 136 -38.84 44.46 39.13
CA GLU A 136 -38.65 45.90 39.30
C GLU A 136 -39.93 46.58 39.79
N THR A 137 -41.08 46.25 39.19
CA THR A 137 -42.39 46.76 39.63
C THR A 137 -42.68 46.37 41.08
N SER A 138 -42.38 45.13 41.46
CA SER A 138 -42.57 44.64 42.83
C SER A 138 -41.64 45.34 43.83
N GLN A 139 -40.42 45.66 43.42
CA GLN A 139 -39.46 46.41 44.22
C GLN A 139 -39.92 47.85 44.46
N ASN A 140 -40.47 48.51 43.43
CA ASN A 140 -41.04 49.86 43.54
C ASN A 140 -42.24 49.90 44.50
N ASN A 141 -43.10 48.89 44.44
CA ASN A 141 -44.22 48.73 45.37
C ASN A 141 -43.75 48.50 46.81
N LEU A 142 -42.70 47.69 47.00
CA LEU A 142 -42.09 47.47 48.32
C LEU A 142 -41.52 48.78 48.88
N ASN A 143 -40.76 49.53 48.08
CA ASN A 143 -40.17 50.82 48.49
C ASN A 143 -41.26 51.83 48.89
N SER A 144 -42.36 51.88 48.14
CA SER A 144 -43.51 52.74 48.45
C SER A 144 -44.20 52.33 49.75
N ALA A 145 -44.42 51.02 49.96
CA ALA A 145 -45.00 50.50 51.18
C ALA A 145 -44.09 50.70 52.42
N GLN A 146 -42.78 50.55 52.24
CA GLN A 146 -41.78 50.80 53.28
C GLN A 146 -41.80 52.28 53.70
N THR A 147 -41.81 53.20 52.73
CA THR A 147 -41.89 54.64 52.99
C THR A 147 -43.16 55.01 53.75
N ASN A 148 -44.31 54.43 53.39
CA ASN A 148 -45.57 54.65 54.09
C ASN A 148 -45.53 54.08 55.53
N TYR A 149 -45.00 52.87 55.71
CA TYR A 149 -44.80 52.27 57.03
C TYR A 149 -43.91 53.14 57.92
N ASP A 150 -42.75 53.59 57.42
CA ASP A 150 -41.81 54.42 58.17
C ASP A 150 -42.46 55.75 58.58
N TYR A 151 -43.24 56.37 57.67
CA TYR A 151 -44.00 57.58 57.95
C TYR A 151 -45.06 57.36 59.04
N LYS A 152 -45.86 56.30 58.93
CA LYS A 152 -46.91 55.97 59.92
C LYS A 152 -46.32 55.59 61.27
N LYS A 153 -45.18 54.89 61.28
CA LYS A 153 -44.45 54.54 62.49
C LYS A 153 -43.99 55.79 63.23
N LYS A 154 -43.41 56.75 62.51
CA LYS A 154 -43.00 58.04 63.09
C LYS A 154 -44.18 58.77 63.74
N ILE A 155 -45.32 58.86 63.06
CA ILE A 155 -46.53 59.49 63.61
C ILE A 155 -46.98 58.77 64.88
N TYR A 156 -47.06 57.45 64.86
CA TYR A 156 -47.42 56.68 66.05
C TYR A 156 -46.46 56.92 67.22
N ASP A 157 -45.14 56.90 66.96
CA ASP A 157 -44.11 57.15 67.98
C ASP A 157 -44.23 58.57 68.59
N ASP A 158 -44.52 59.58 67.76
CA ASP A 158 -44.74 60.97 68.20
C ASP A 158 -46.00 61.07 69.08
N HIS A 159 -47.11 60.44 68.69
CA HIS A 159 -48.38 60.44 69.43
C HIS A 159 -48.33 59.60 70.71
N LEU A 160 -47.58 58.50 70.71
CA LEU A 160 -47.29 57.71 71.92
C LEU A 160 -46.63 58.59 72.97
N THR A 161 -45.64 59.38 72.57
CA THR A 161 -44.93 60.32 73.45
C THR A 161 -45.86 61.42 74.00
N LEU A 162 -46.83 61.89 73.22
CA LEU A 162 -47.81 62.90 73.67
C LEU A 162 -48.83 62.33 74.66
N ASN A 163 -49.32 61.11 74.39
CA ASN A 163 -50.23 60.40 75.28
C ASN A 163 -49.56 60.04 76.61
N GLU A 164 -48.30 59.58 76.61
CA GLU A 164 -47.52 59.30 77.83
C GLU A 164 -47.34 60.55 78.72
N LYS A 165 -47.30 61.74 78.11
CA LYS A 165 -47.25 63.03 78.82
C LYS A 165 -48.63 63.55 79.25
N GLY A 166 -49.71 62.85 78.94
CA GLY A 166 -51.09 63.20 79.28
C GLY A 166 -51.74 64.26 78.39
N TYR A 167 -51.16 64.56 77.22
CA TYR A 167 -51.68 65.59 76.29
C TYR A 167 -52.69 65.05 75.26
N GLU A 168 -52.90 63.74 75.18
CA GLU A 168 -53.75 63.09 74.18
C GLU A 168 -54.54 61.90 74.75
N SER A 169 -55.72 61.59 74.19
CA SER A 169 -56.56 60.46 74.61
C SER A 169 -56.06 59.11 74.06
N ASN A 170 -56.38 58.02 74.77
CA ASN A 170 -56.06 56.66 74.32
C ASN A 170 -56.77 56.30 73.01
N GLU A 171 -57.99 56.81 72.79
CA GLU A 171 -58.74 56.58 71.55
C GLU A 171 -58.00 57.12 70.31
N ASN A 172 -57.37 58.29 70.42
CA ASN A 172 -56.55 58.84 69.34
C ASN A 172 -55.29 57.99 69.09
N LEU A 173 -54.63 57.52 70.16
CA LEU A 173 -53.46 56.65 70.04
C LEU A 173 -53.82 55.32 69.35
N ASP A 174 -54.94 54.71 69.71
CA ASP A 174 -55.44 53.47 69.11
C ASP A 174 -55.70 53.63 67.60
N LYS A 175 -56.21 54.80 67.17
CA LYS A 175 -56.35 55.13 65.76
C LYS A 175 -55.01 55.10 65.02
N TYR A 176 -53.97 55.74 65.56
CA TYR A 176 -52.63 55.74 64.94
C TYR A 176 -51.97 54.36 64.96
N LYS A 177 -52.24 53.56 66.00
CA LYS A 177 -51.82 52.17 66.05
C LYS A 177 -52.45 51.35 64.92
N ASN A 178 -53.77 51.47 64.72
CA ASN A 178 -54.46 50.79 63.63
C ASN A 178 -53.91 51.21 62.25
N ASP A 179 -53.60 52.49 62.05
CA ASP A 179 -52.95 53.01 60.84
C ASP A 179 -51.57 52.37 60.59
N LEU A 180 -50.77 52.21 61.64
CA LEU A 180 -49.46 51.55 61.59
C LEU A 180 -49.60 50.05 61.28
N ASP A 181 -50.51 49.35 61.94
CA ASP A 181 -50.77 47.91 61.72
C ASP A 181 -51.25 47.65 60.29
N ASN A 182 -52.08 48.54 59.74
CA ASN A 182 -52.49 48.50 58.33
C ASN A 182 -51.30 48.71 57.39
N ALA A 183 -50.42 49.68 57.67
CA ALA A 183 -49.21 49.91 56.88
C ALA A 183 -48.22 48.74 56.97
N GLN A 184 -48.09 48.11 58.14
CA GLN A 184 -47.28 46.91 58.36
C GLN A 184 -47.81 45.72 57.57
N THR A 185 -49.13 45.53 57.53
CA THR A 185 -49.78 44.49 56.72
C THR A 185 -49.52 44.72 55.22
N ALA A 186 -49.67 45.96 54.76
CA ALA A 186 -49.36 46.32 53.37
C ALA A 186 -47.88 46.05 53.02
N LEU A 187 -46.95 46.37 53.92
CA LEU A 187 -45.52 46.07 53.77
C LEU A 187 -45.24 44.57 53.70
N ASN A 188 -45.88 43.76 54.55
CA ASN A 188 -45.71 42.31 54.53
C ASN A 188 -46.26 41.68 53.23
N ASN A 189 -47.36 42.22 52.71
CA ASN A 189 -47.94 41.81 51.44
C ASN A 189 -47.01 42.12 50.26
N THR A 190 -46.39 43.30 50.22
CA THR A 190 -45.44 43.66 49.15
C THR A 190 -44.13 42.88 49.24
N LYS A 191 -43.64 42.57 50.46
CA LYS A 191 -42.51 41.65 50.66
C LYS A 191 -42.80 40.26 50.09
N SER A 192 -43.98 39.71 50.38
CA SER A 192 -44.42 38.42 49.84
C SER A 192 -44.53 38.46 48.31
N ALA A 193 -45.08 39.55 47.75
CA ALA A 193 -45.17 39.75 46.30
C ALA A 193 -43.77 39.81 45.63
N LEU A 194 -42.82 40.53 46.23
CA LEU A 194 -41.44 40.57 45.72
C LEU A 194 -40.78 39.18 45.74
N SER A 195 -40.96 38.42 46.83
CA SER A 195 -40.44 37.05 46.92
C SER A 195 -41.00 36.15 45.81
N SER A 196 -42.31 36.27 45.51
CA SER A 196 -42.95 35.53 44.43
C SER A 196 -42.44 35.96 43.05
N ALA A 197 -42.27 37.26 42.81
CA ALA A 197 -41.70 37.77 41.56
C ALA A 197 -40.25 37.28 41.35
N ASN A 198 -39.45 37.26 42.42
CA ASN A 198 -38.08 36.75 42.36
C ASN A 198 -38.03 35.25 42.05
N ALA A 199 -38.89 34.45 42.71
CA ALA A 199 -39.00 33.02 42.41
C ALA A 199 -39.43 32.76 40.95
N GLN A 200 -40.33 33.59 40.42
CA GLN A 200 -40.76 33.50 39.03
C GLN A 200 -39.63 33.86 38.05
N LEU A 201 -38.84 34.89 38.34
CA LEU A 201 -37.67 35.26 37.54
C LEU A 201 -36.62 34.14 37.52
N GLU A 202 -36.31 33.56 38.68
CA GLU A 202 -35.36 32.45 38.76
C GLU A 202 -35.85 31.21 37.98
N SER A 203 -37.16 30.96 37.97
CA SER A 203 -37.76 29.93 37.09
C SER A 203 -37.54 30.25 35.60
N TYR A 204 -37.69 31.51 35.16
CA TYR A 204 -37.44 31.87 33.76
C TYR A 204 -35.95 31.77 33.39
N LYS A 205 -35.04 32.19 34.29
CA LYS A 205 -33.61 32.04 34.08
C LYS A 205 -33.20 30.57 33.96
N ALA A 206 -33.77 29.69 34.79
CA ALA A 206 -33.54 28.25 34.70
C ALA A 206 -34.04 27.66 33.36
N GLN A 207 -35.18 28.13 32.85
CA GLN A 207 -35.69 27.74 31.53
C GLN A 207 -34.77 28.20 30.40
N LEU A 208 -34.26 29.43 30.47
CA LEU A 208 -33.27 29.95 29.53
C LEU A 208 -31.99 29.11 29.56
N ALA A 209 -31.44 28.86 30.74
CA ALA A 209 -30.23 28.04 30.90
C ALA A 209 -30.42 26.64 30.28
N ALA A 210 -31.53 25.96 30.58
CA ALA A 210 -31.84 24.66 29.99
C ALA A 210 -31.99 24.72 28.45
N ALA A 211 -32.61 25.77 27.92
CA ALA A 211 -32.75 25.96 26.47
C ALA A 211 -31.40 26.24 25.79
N THR A 212 -30.52 27.01 26.43
CA THR A 212 -29.17 27.32 25.95
C THR A 212 -28.27 26.09 26.01
N ASP A 213 -28.29 25.32 27.11
CA ASP A 213 -27.52 24.08 27.23
C ASP A 213 -27.95 23.06 26.18
N LYS A 214 -29.25 22.97 25.89
CA LYS A 214 -29.76 22.11 24.82
C LYS A 214 -29.31 22.59 23.44
N LEU A 215 -29.26 23.90 23.20
CA LEU A 215 -28.73 24.47 21.95
C LEU A 215 -27.23 24.18 21.81
N ASP A 216 -26.45 24.36 22.87
CA ASP A 216 -25.01 24.09 22.86
C ASP A 216 -24.73 22.60 22.60
N LEU A 217 -25.51 21.72 23.24
CA LEU A 217 -25.48 20.29 22.92
C LEU A 217 -25.83 20.07 21.44
N LEU A 218 -26.88 20.67 20.89
CA LEU A 218 -27.23 20.47 19.48
C LEU A 218 -26.15 20.99 18.51
N VAL A 219 -25.43 22.06 18.85
CA VAL A 219 -24.32 22.60 18.05
C VAL A 219 -23.04 21.76 18.18
N ASN A 220 -22.72 21.30 19.40
CA ASN A 220 -21.47 20.60 19.72
C ASN A 220 -21.58 19.06 19.75
N SER A 221 -22.79 18.49 19.61
CA SER A 221 -23.06 17.03 19.65
C SER A 221 -22.70 16.26 18.38
N ALA A 222 -22.14 16.91 17.36
CA ALA A 222 -21.24 16.19 16.48
C ALA A 222 -20.04 15.83 17.35
N THR A 223 -20.16 14.73 18.12
CA THR A 223 -19.03 14.29 18.90
C THR A 223 -17.94 14.08 17.86
N ALA A 224 -16.78 14.70 18.06
CA ALA A 224 -15.64 14.45 17.18
C ALA A 224 -15.40 12.93 17.00
N ARG A 225 -15.87 12.13 17.97
CA ARG A 225 -15.99 10.67 17.92
C ARG A 225 -16.93 10.13 16.84
N ASP A 226 -18.17 10.62 16.69
CA ASP A 226 -19.11 10.12 15.68
C ASP A 226 -18.62 10.46 14.27
N GLU A 227 -18.15 11.69 14.06
CA GLU A 227 -17.55 12.09 12.78
C GLU A 227 -16.27 11.28 12.49
N ALA A 228 -15.41 11.07 13.49
CA ALA A 228 -14.23 10.22 13.34
C ALA A 228 -14.62 8.77 13.03
N THR A 229 -15.66 8.24 13.66
CA THR A 229 -16.15 6.87 13.43
C THR A 229 -16.68 6.73 12.00
N ALA A 230 -17.45 7.70 11.52
CA ALA A 230 -17.93 7.73 10.13
C ALA A 230 -16.78 7.85 9.13
N LYS A 231 -15.76 8.67 9.42
CA LYS A 231 -14.53 8.75 8.61
C LYS A 231 -13.78 7.42 8.57
N TYR A 232 -13.66 6.71 9.69
CA TYR A 232 -13.08 5.36 9.69
C TYR A 232 -13.89 4.36 8.85
N GLY A 233 -15.22 4.51 8.81
CA GLY A 233 -16.08 3.73 7.91
C GLY A 233 -15.76 3.99 6.43
N ILE A 234 -15.55 5.25 6.05
CA ILE A 234 -15.10 5.63 4.70
C ILE A 234 -13.73 5.02 4.39
N ASP A 235 -12.76 5.17 5.29
CA ASP A 235 -11.41 4.62 5.10
C ASP A 235 -11.45 3.10 4.91
N GLN A 236 -12.24 2.40 5.73
CA GLN A 236 -12.43 0.95 5.61
C GLN A 236 -13.05 0.56 4.26
N ALA A 237 -14.07 1.29 3.81
CA ALA A 237 -14.70 1.04 2.51
C ALA A 237 -13.71 1.28 1.35
N GLN A 238 -12.86 2.31 1.45
CA GLN A 238 -11.81 2.58 0.46
C GLN A 238 -10.76 1.46 0.42
N GLN A 239 -10.32 0.93 1.57
CA GLN A 239 -9.42 -0.21 1.59
C GLN A 239 -10.05 -1.45 0.95
N ASN A 240 -11.34 -1.70 1.17
CA ASN A 240 -12.06 -2.79 0.52
C ASN A 240 -12.14 -2.60 -1.00
N ILE A 241 -12.35 -1.38 -1.49
CA ILE A 241 -12.29 -1.09 -2.93
C ILE A 241 -10.89 -1.39 -3.48
N ALA A 242 -9.83 -0.98 -2.77
CA ALA A 242 -8.45 -1.23 -3.19
C ALA A 242 -8.17 -2.74 -3.29
N LEU A 243 -8.58 -3.53 -2.29
CA LEU A 243 -8.43 -4.99 -2.31
C LEU A 243 -9.21 -5.63 -3.47
N SER A 244 -10.48 -5.25 -3.69
CA SER A 244 -11.29 -5.77 -4.80
C SER A 244 -10.69 -5.40 -6.16
N LYS A 245 -10.12 -4.19 -6.30
CA LYS A 245 -9.43 -3.76 -7.52
C LYS A 245 -8.16 -4.56 -7.78
N ILE A 246 -7.39 -4.90 -6.75
CA ILE A 246 -6.21 -5.77 -6.89
C ILE A 246 -6.62 -7.15 -7.41
N ALA A 247 -7.70 -7.75 -6.89
CA ALA A 247 -8.21 -9.02 -7.40
C ALA A 247 -8.69 -8.89 -8.87
N LEU A 248 -9.37 -7.80 -9.22
CA LEU A 248 -9.75 -7.54 -10.60
C LEU A 248 -8.52 -7.38 -11.52
N GLU A 249 -7.49 -6.67 -11.08
CA GLU A 249 -6.25 -6.51 -11.85
C GLU A 249 -5.53 -7.85 -12.05
N LYS A 250 -5.42 -8.67 -10.99
CA LYS A 250 -4.83 -10.01 -11.03
C LYS A 250 -5.60 -11.01 -11.90
N SER A 251 -6.82 -10.67 -12.33
CA SER A 251 -7.53 -11.44 -13.36
C SER A 251 -6.86 -11.32 -14.72
N ASN A 252 -6.06 -10.28 -14.96
CA ASN A 252 -5.17 -10.16 -16.11
C ASN A 252 -3.80 -10.70 -15.73
N ILE A 253 -3.48 -11.88 -16.28
CA ILE A 253 -2.20 -12.53 -16.03
C ILE A 253 -1.17 -11.88 -16.95
N LYS A 254 -0.10 -11.37 -16.35
CA LYS A 254 0.97 -10.63 -17.04
C LYS A 254 2.24 -11.47 -17.13
N ALA A 255 3.04 -11.23 -18.16
CA ALA A 255 4.38 -11.82 -18.26
C ALA A 255 5.28 -11.31 -17.14
N SER A 256 6.02 -12.22 -16.48
CA SER A 256 6.92 -11.92 -15.36
C SER A 256 8.28 -11.34 -15.79
N SER A 257 8.63 -11.51 -17.07
CA SER A 257 9.90 -11.07 -17.66
C SER A 257 9.78 -11.00 -19.19
N ASP A 258 10.80 -10.42 -19.83
CA ASP A 258 10.94 -10.44 -21.29
C ASP A 258 11.37 -11.84 -21.75
N GLY A 259 10.74 -12.38 -22.79
CA GLY A 259 11.08 -13.72 -23.27
C GLY A 259 10.28 -14.18 -24.48
N ILE A 260 10.52 -15.42 -24.88
CA ILE A 260 9.77 -16.10 -25.93
C ILE A 260 8.90 -17.17 -25.28
N VAL A 261 7.61 -17.21 -25.62
CA VAL A 261 6.69 -18.25 -25.14
C VAL A 261 7.14 -19.60 -25.68
N GLU A 262 7.49 -20.52 -24.79
CA GLU A 262 7.84 -21.91 -25.15
C GLU A 262 6.59 -22.77 -25.23
N THR A 263 5.82 -22.79 -24.14
CA THR A 263 4.58 -23.55 -24.04
C THR A 263 3.45 -22.70 -23.48
N VAL A 264 2.24 -22.98 -23.96
CA VAL A 264 1.00 -22.51 -23.36
C VAL A 264 0.31 -23.69 -22.69
N ASN A 265 0.29 -23.71 -21.36
CA ASN A 265 -0.08 -24.90 -20.58
C ASN A 265 -1.60 -25.08 -20.40
N PHE A 266 -2.40 -24.11 -20.84
CA PHE A 266 -3.85 -24.12 -20.68
C PHE A 266 -4.56 -23.63 -21.94
N LYS A 267 -5.86 -23.91 -22.06
CA LYS A 267 -6.72 -23.42 -23.14
C LYS A 267 -7.85 -22.56 -22.63
N LYS A 268 -8.40 -21.75 -23.54
CA LYS A 268 -9.62 -20.97 -23.30
C LYS A 268 -10.74 -21.89 -22.79
N GLY A 269 -11.37 -21.47 -21.69
CA GLY A 269 -12.45 -22.20 -21.06
C GLY A 269 -12.03 -23.22 -20.00
N GLU A 270 -10.72 -23.51 -19.87
CA GLU A 270 -10.21 -24.36 -18.80
C GLU A 270 -10.17 -23.60 -17.46
N TYR A 271 -10.17 -24.37 -16.37
CA TYR A 271 -10.09 -23.83 -15.01
C TYR A 271 -8.66 -23.90 -14.50
N VAL A 272 -8.16 -22.79 -13.96
CA VAL A 272 -6.83 -22.68 -13.38
C VAL A 272 -6.91 -22.55 -11.86
N SER A 273 -5.94 -23.14 -11.18
CA SER A 273 -5.76 -22.96 -9.73
C SER A 273 -4.69 -21.91 -9.44
N LEU A 274 -4.75 -21.33 -8.25
CA LEU A 274 -3.70 -20.44 -7.74
C LEU A 274 -2.29 -21.06 -7.90
N GLY A 275 -1.37 -20.30 -8.48
CA GLY A 275 0.02 -20.70 -8.70
C GLY A 275 0.26 -21.59 -9.94
N SER A 276 -0.78 -21.93 -10.70
CA SER A 276 -0.59 -22.71 -11.94
C SER A 276 0.15 -21.91 -13.01
N PRO A 277 1.20 -22.47 -13.64
CA PRO A 277 1.97 -21.79 -14.70
C PRO A 277 1.15 -21.74 -15.99
N ILE A 278 0.73 -20.55 -16.42
CA ILE A 278 -0.10 -20.40 -17.63
C ILE A 278 0.74 -20.55 -18.88
N ILE A 279 1.92 -19.92 -18.88
CA ILE A 279 2.92 -20.07 -19.93
C ILE A 279 4.30 -20.28 -19.30
N THR A 280 5.15 -20.95 -20.06
CA THR A 280 6.60 -21.03 -19.81
C THR A 280 7.31 -20.10 -20.79
N LEU A 281 8.13 -19.20 -20.28
CA LEU A 281 8.92 -18.25 -21.06
C LEU A 281 10.38 -18.70 -21.06
N LEU A 282 11.01 -18.69 -22.24
CA LEU A 282 12.46 -18.82 -22.36
C LEU A 282 13.09 -17.43 -22.32
N ASP A 283 13.99 -17.22 -21.36
CA ASP A 283 14.75 -15.98 -21.26
C ASP A 283 15.80 -15.92 -22.39
N SER A 284 15.44 -15.23 -23.46
CA SER A 284 16.30 -15.04 -24.63
C SER A 284 17.56 -14.21 -24.35
N ASN A 285 17.64 -13.49 -23.23
CA ASN A 285 18.81 -12.69 -22.86
C ASN A 285 19.84 -13.49 -22.05
N ASN A 286 19.45 -14.61 -21.47
CA ASN A 286 20.29 -15.45 -20.60
C ASN A 286 20.44 -16.88 -21.12
N MET A 287 20.87 -17.01 -22.37
CA MET A 287 21.18 -18.32 -22.96
C MET A 287 22.59 -18.78 -22.57
N TYR A 288 22.73 -20.07 -22.27
CA TYR A 288 24.00 -20.69 -21.93
C TYR A 288 24.17 -22.05 -22.61
N ILE A 289 25.41 -22.49 -22.74
CA ILE A 289 25.74 -23.84 -23.20
C ILE A 289 26.16 -24.66 -22.00
N LYS A 290 25.59 -25.85 -21.88
CA LYS A 290 26.03 -26.85 -20.91
C LYS A 290 27.02 -27.81 -21.58
N ILE A 291 28.26 -27.84 -21.08
CA ILE A 291 29.28 -28.82 -21.49
C ILE A 291 29.72 -29.65 -20.29
N TYR A 292 30.21 -30.86 -20.56
CA TYR A 292 30.76 -31.76 -19.55
C TYR A 292 32.27 -31.89 -19.73
N VAL A 293 33.04 -31.37 -18.77
CA VAL A 293 34.50 -31.33 -18.82
C VAL A 293 35.08 -32.42 -17.92
N PRO A 294 35.90 -33.37 -18.44
CA PRO A 294 36.57 -34.37 -17.63
C PRO A 294 37.47 -33.75 -16.56
N GLU A 295 37.55 -34.38 -15.39
CA GLU A 295 38.39 -33.93 -14.26
C GLU A 295 39.83 -33.59 -14.67
N LYS A 296 40.42 -34.37 -15.58
CA LYS A 296 41.79 -34.16 -16.09
C LYS A 296 41.99 -32.80 -16.79
N ILE A 297 40.94 -32.26 -17.39
CA ILE A 297 40.98 -31.00 -18.18
C ILE A 297 40.48 -29.82 -17.34
N LEU A 298 39.72 -30.07 -16.25
CA LEU A 298 39.14 -29.05 -15.39
C LEU A 298 40.13 -27.96 -14.91
N PRO A 299 41.40 -28.25 -14.54
CA PRO A 299 42.36 -27.22 -14.12
C PRO A 299 42.63 -26.12 -15.17
N TYR A 300 42.36 -26.39 -16.45
CA TYR A 300 42.54 -25.45 -17.56
C TYR A 300 41.32 -24.56 -17.80
N VAL A 301 40.19 -24.86 -17.15
CA VAL A 301 38.94 -24.11 -17.23
C VAL A 301 38.82 -23.19 -16.03
N LYS A 302 38.63 -21.89 -16.27
CA LYS A 302 38.49 -20.87 -15.21
C LYS A 302 37.21 -20.07 -15.43
N LEU A 303 36.60 -19.64 -14.33
CA LEU A 303 35.49 -18.69 -14.36
C LEU A 303 35.89 -17.41 -15.12
N ASN A 304 34.92 -16.83 -15.83
CA ASN A 304 35.04 -15.64 -16.68
C ASN A 304 36.00 -15.76 -17.87
N LYS A 305 36.51 -16.96 -18.16
CA LYS A 305 37.34 -17.20 -19.34
C LYS A 305 36.49 -17.11 -20.61
N GLU A 306 37.01 -16.42 -21.62
CA GLU A 306 36.38 -16.33 -22.93
C GLU A 306 36.56 -17.62 -23.71
N VAL A 307 35.50 -18.03 -24.39
CA VAL A 307 35.46 -19.26 -25.17
C VAL A 307 34.81 -18.99 -26.51
N THR A 308 35.23 -19.73 -27.53
CA THR A 308 34.69 -19.62 -28.88
C THR A 308 33.89 -20.87 -29.21
N MET A 309 32.75 -20.67 -29.85
CA MET A 309 31.75 -21.71 -30.09
C MET A 309 31.38 -21.66 -31.57
N LYS A 310 31.18 -22.82 -32.18
CA LYS A 310 30.77 -22.95 -33.58
C LYS A 310 29.61 -23.92 -33.71
N SER A 311 28.79 -23.72 -34.73
CA SER A 311 27.75 -24.65 -35.12
C SER A 311 27.97 -25.05 -36.57
N ASP A 312 27.81 -26.33 -36.88
CA ASP A 312 27.75 -26.80 -38.27
C ASP A 312 26.57 -26.19 -39.03
N PHE A 313 25.53 -25.78 -38.31
CA PHE A 313 24.30 -25.20 -38.88
C PHE A 313 24.39 -23.68 -39.11
N ILE A 314 25.36 -22.99 -38.48
CA ILE A 314 25.57 -21.55 -38.61
C ILE A 314 26.93 -21.32 -39.29
N LYS A 315 26.93 -21.37 -40.62
CA LYS A 315 28.14 -21.21 -41.43
C LYS A 315 28.79 -19.84 -41.18
N ASP A 316 30.11 -19.85 -41.03
CA ASP A 316 31.00 -18.69 -40.95
C ASP A 316 30.81 -17.71 -39.78
N LYS A 317 30.10 -18.12 -38.71
CA LYS A 317 30.00 -17.32 -37.48
C LYS A 317 30.66 -18.00 -36.30
N VAL A 318 31.64 -17.33 -35.70
CA VAL A 318 32.19 -17.70 -34.39
C VAL A 318 31.35 -17.00 -33.34
N ILE A 319 30.70 -17.79 -32.50
CA ILE A 319 29.91 -17.31 -31.37
C ILE A 319 30.83 -17.21 -30.15
N LYS A 320 30.78 -16.11 -29.42
CA LYS A 320 31.59 -15.91 -28.21
C LYS A 320 30.76 -16.11 -26.96
N GLY A 321 31.39 -16.69 -25.95
CA GLY A 321 30.80 -16.89 -24.63
C GLY A 321 31.82 -16.74 -23.52
N LYS A 322 31.32 -16.75 -22.28
CA LYS A 322 32.14 -16.72 -21.07
C LYS A 322 31.73 -17.82 -20.12
N VAL A 323 32.72 -18.51 -19.54
CA VAL A 323 32.46 -19.52 -18.49
C VAL A 323 31.86 -18.81 -17.28
N CYS A 324 30.61 -19.11 -16.94
CA CYS A 324 29.89 -18.47 -15.83
C CYS A 324 29.69 -19.40 -14.62
N TYR A 325 29.75 -20.72 -14.84
CA TYR A 325 29.59 -21.71 -13.77
C TYR A 325 30.48 -22.92 -14.03
N ILE A 326 31.03 -23.47 -12.94
CA ILE A 326 31.75 -24.74 -12.90
C ILE A 326 31.19 -25.49 -11.70
N SER A 327 30.66 -26.69 -11.91
CA SER A 327 30.12 -27.52 -10.83
C SER A 327 31.20 -27.84 -9.80
N LYS A 328 30.80 -27.88 -8.52
CA LYS A 328 31.66 -28.35 -7.42
C LYS A 328 31.65 -29.87 -7.28
N GLU A 329 30.60 -30.51 -7.78
CA GLU A 329 30.39 -31.94 -7.69
C GLU A 329 30.59 -32.57 -9.06
N ALA A 330 31.26 -33.73 -9.07
CA ALA A 330 31.45 -34.50 -10.28
C ALA A 330 30.22 -35.37 -10.53
N GLU A 331 29.79 -35.42 -11.79
CA GLU A 331 28.73 -36.29 -12.26
C GLU A 331 29.30 -37.39 -13.16
N PHE A 332 28.63 -38.53 -13.23
CA PHE A 332 28.92 -39.52 -14.25
C PHE A 332 28.39 -39.00 -15.59
N THR A 333 29.18 -39.15 -16.66
CA THR A 333 28.81 -38.75 -18.02
C THR A 333 27.36 -39.10 -18.35
N PRO A 334 26.51 -38.11 -18.75
CA PRO A 334 25.11 -38.35 -19.05
C PRO A 334 24.94 -39.44 -20.11
N MET A 335 23.83 -40.17 -20.01
CA MET A 335 23.56 -41.36 -20.80
C MET A 335 23.29 -41.02 -22.27
N ASN A 336 24.36 -40.95 -23.08
CA ASN A 336 24.35 -41.02 -24.54
C ASN A 336 25.78 -41.28 -25.08
N ILE A 337 26.40 -42.39 -24.67
CA ILE A 337 27.71 -42.81 -25.20
C ILE A 337 27.66 -44.27 -25.66
N VAL A 338 28.12 -44.49 -26.89
CA VAL A 338 27.96 -45.74 -27.67
C VAL A 338 28.98 -46.83 -27.25
N THR A 339 30.04 -46.47 -26.51
CA THR A 339 31.17 -47.35 -26.13
C THR A 339 31.20 -47.69 -24.64
N LYS A 340 31.59 -48.93 -24.30
CA LYS A 340 31.66 -49.45 -22.91
C LYS A 340 32.70 -48.73 -22.03
N GLU A 341 33.77 -48.20 -22.63
CA GLU A 341 34.87 -47.52 -21.92
C GLU A 341 34.54 -46.06 -21.53
N ASP A 342 33.53 -45.45 -22.15
CA ASP A 342 33.24 -44.02 -21.95
C ASP A 342 32.11 -43.74 -20.96
N ARG A 343 31.43 -44.78 -20.43
CA ARG A 343 30.27 -44.63 -19.53
C ARG A 343 30.60 -44.28 -18.07
N MET A 344 31.88 -44.23 -17.68
CA MET A 344 32.30 -44.02 -16.28
C MET A 344 33.49 -43.08 -16.16
N LYS A 345 33.42 -41.89 -16.76
CA LYS A 345 34.37 -40.80 -16.48
C LYS A 345 33.68 -39.76 -15.59
N LEU A 346 34.37 -39.32 -14.54
CA LEU A 346 33.94 -38.17 -13.75
C LEU A 346 34.07 -36.91 -14.60
N VAL A 347 32.94 -36.25 -14.83
CA VAL A 347 32.86 -34.99 -15.55
C VAL A 347 32.26 -33.93 -14.65
N TYR A 348 32.67 -32.69 -14.87
CA TYR A 348 32.12 -31.52 -14.19
C TYR A 348 31.30 -30.74 -15.20
N GLU A 349 30.08 -30.37 -14.81
CA GLU A 349 29.25 -29.45 -15.59
C GLU A 349 29.92 -28.07 -15.62
N VAL A 350 30.07 -27.51 -16.82
CA VAL A 350 30.51 -26.14 -17.02
C VAL A 350 29.44 -25.43 -17.85
N LYS A 351 28.89 -24.33 -17.32
CA LYS A 351 27.98 -23.47 -18.08
C LYS A 351 28.73 -22.29 -18.68
N ILE A 352 28.43 -22.02 -19.94
CA ILE A 352 29.05 -20.95 -20.71
C ILE A 352 27.95 -20.02 -21.17
N LYS A 353 27.93 -18.79 -20.65
CA LYS A 353 26.96 -17.77 -21.07
C LYS A 353 27.30 -17.28 -22.47
N ILE A 354 26.33 -17.32 -23.38
CA ILE A 354 26.47 -16.84 -24.75
C ILE A 354 26.44 -15.30 -24.70
N SER A 355 27.43 -14.65 -25.32
CA SER A 355 27.63 -13.20 -25.25
C SER A 355 27.30 -12.47 -26.56
N ASP A 356 27.19 -13.17 -27.68
CA ASP A 356 26.85 -12.61 -28.98
C ASP A 356 25.93 -13.53 -29.80
N ASN A 357 25.39 -13.01 -30.91
CA ASN A 357 24.56 -13.76 -31.88
C ASN A 357 23.31 -14.46 -31.30
N LEU A 358 22.78 -13.98 -30.17
CA LEU A 358 21.62 -14.55 -29.47
C LEU A 358 20.37 -14.68 -30.37
N GLU A 359 20.20 -13.82 -31.38
CA GLU A 359 19.07 -13.93 -32.33
C GLU A 359 19.14 -15.15 -33.26
N THR A 360 20.35 -15.68 -33.49
CA THR A 360 20.57 -16.83 -34.38
C THR A 360 20.69 -18.15 -33.65
N VAL A 361 21.04 -18.11 -32.37
CA VAL A 361 21.15 -19.29 -31.52
C VAL A 361 19.78 -19.58 -30.92
N LYS A 362 19.33 -20.84 -30.98
CA LYS A 362 18.07 -21.28 -30.36
C LYS A 362 18.36 -22.29 -29.26
N SER A 363 17.48 -22.35 -28.26
CA SER A 363 17.48 -23.42 -27.26
C SER A 363 17.40 -24.79 -27.97
N GLY A 364 18.14 -25.78 -27.45
CA GLY A 364 18.27 -27.12 -28.04
C GLY A 364 19.31 -27.25 -29.16
N MET A 365 19.93 -26.17 -29.63
CA MET A 365 21.00 -26.25 -30.64
C MET A 365 22.28 -26.88 -30.07
N LEU A 366 22.97 -27.68 -30.87
CA LEU A 366 24.29 -28.20 -30.55
C LEU A 366 25.38 -27.24 -31.04
N LEU A 367 26.32 -26.95 -30.15
CA LEU A 367 27.47 -26.08 -30.41
C LEU A 367 28.76 -26.76 -29.94
N ASP A 368 29.79 -26.66 -30.76
CA ASP A 368 31.14 -27.11 -30.43
C ASP A 368 31.90 -25.95 -29.80
N VAL A 369 32.22 -26.12 -28.52
CA VAL A 369 32.96 -25.20 -27.69
C VAL A 369 34.44 -25.54 -27.76
N THR A 370 35.27 -24.54 -28.10
CA THR A 370 36.73 -24.63 -28.03
C THR A 370 37.25 -23.88 -26.82
N LEU A 371 37.88 -24.60 -25.89
CA LEU A 371 38.60 -24.05 -24.73
C LEU A 371 40.09 -24.01 -25.06
N LYS A 372 40.73 -22.84 -24.94
CA LYS A 372 42.18 -22.63 -25.18
C LYS A 372 42.97 -22.46 -23.90
#